data_AF-A0A964PBL8-F1
#
_entry.id   AF-A0A964PBL8-F1
#
_cell.length_a   1.000
_cell.length_b   1.000
_cell.length_c   1.000
_cell.angle_alpha   90.00
_cell.angle_beta   90.00
_cell.angle_gamma   90.00
#
_symmetry.space_group_name_H-M   'P 1'
#
loop_
_entity.id
_entity.type
_entity.pdbx_description
1 polymer ?
#
loop_
_entity_poly.entity_id
_entity_poly.type
_entity_poly.pdbx_seq_one_letter_code
_entity_poly.pdbx_strand_id
1 'polypeptide(L)'
;MPIRQVTCAQIWTGDPLRPWTSGMSLADGRIESLGESHGHGERDTLDLSGAWILPGLIDAHAHLLMGGLSMQRLDLSSATCREDFDRLIESHAAHLAPDAWLEAFGWDEQHWDGTRPDLAWLRAAGDRKVVAWRCDQHAALVNQAVLDLLDIRNDIAGGTIVRDAHGAPTGLLLEQSAWKI
;
A
#
# COMPACT_ATOMS: atom_id res chain seq x y z
N MET A 1 31.00 5.65 -17.21
CA MET A 1 31.07 7.05 -17.70
C MET A 1 29.65 7.61 -17.62
N PRO A 2 29.46 8.89 -17.29
CA PRO A 2 28.11 9.46 -17.22
C PRO A 2 27.53 9.55 -18.63
N ILE A 3 26.28 9.10 -18.78
CA ILE A 3 25.51 9.27 -20.02
C ILE A 3 25.29 10.77 -20.21
N ARG A 4 25.76 11.30 -21.35
CA ARG A 4 25.62 12.73 -21.69
C ARG A 4 24.59 12.99 -22.76
N GLN A 5 24.15 11.93 -23.44
CA GLN A 5 23.15 12.03 -24.47
C GLN A 5 22.23 10.83 -24.45
N VAL A 6 20.95 11.07 -24.73
CA VAL A 6 19.95 10.02 -24.95
C VAL A 6 19.29 10.25 -26.30
N THR A 7 19.16 9.18 -27.09
CA THR A 7 18.37 9.16 -28.34
C THR A 7 17.26 8.10 -28.25
N CYS A 8 16.10 8.36 -28.84
CA CYS A 8 14.96 7.45 -28.82
C CYS A 8 13.99 7.73 -29.99
N ALA A 9 12.84 7.06 -30.04
CA ALA A 9 11.81 7.40 -31.04
C ALA A 9 11.18 8.76 -30.77
N GLN A 10 10.70 8.96 -29.53
CA GLN A 10 9.96 10.15 -29.12
C GLN A 10 10.22 10.47 -27.66
N ILE A 11 10.49 11.74 -27.36
CA ILE A 11 10.53 12.34 -26.03
C ILE A 11 9.38 13.34 -25.97
N TRP A 12 8.42 13.13 -25.09
CA TRP A 12 7.42 14.15 -24.79
C TRP A 12 8.01 15.22 -23.88
N THR A 13 7.91 16.48 -24.27
CA THR A 13 8.56 17.60 -23.55
C THR A 13 7.61 18.33 -22.60
N GLY A 14 6.29 18.17 -22.79
CA GLY A 14 5.28 18.99 -22.14
C GLY A 14 5.17 20.43 -22.69
N ASP A 15 6.00 20.83 -23.65
CA ASP A 15 5.97 22.14 -24.30
C ASP A 15 5.01 22.12 -25.52
N PRO A 16 3.93 22.91 -25.54
CA PRO A 16 3.01 22.97 -26.68
C PRO A 16 3.66 23.39 -28.01
N LEU A 17 4.75 24.17 -27.97
CA LEU A 17 5.46 24.65 -29.16
C LEU A 17 6.47 23.62 -29.69
N ARG A 18 6.90 22.69 -28.85
CA ARG A 18 7.81 21.61 -29.22
C ARG A 18 7.45 20.33 -28.47
N PRO A 19 6.29 19.71 -28.76
CA PRO A 19 5.76 18.61 -27.94
C PRO A 19 6.62 17.36 -27.99
N TRP A 20 7.41 17.19 -29.06
CA TRP A 20 8.19 16.00 -29.33
C TRP A 20 9.63 16.33 -29.74
N THR A 21 10.57 15.48 -29.32
CA THR A 21 11.95 15.43 -29.85
C THR A 21 12.43 13.99 -29.87
N SER A 22 13.55 13.68 -30.53
CA SER A 22 14.15 12.34 -30.59
C SER A 22 15.48 12.23 -29.84
N GLY A 23 15.92 13.32 -29.20
CA GLY A 23 17.14 13.34 -28.43
C GLY A 23 17.19 14.44 -27.37
N MET A 24 18.05 14.24 -26.38
CA MET A 24 18.36 15.21 -25.32
C MET A 24 19.81 15.06 -24.83
N SER A 25 20.43 16.16 -24.42
CA SER A 25 21.71 16.14 -23.68
C SER A 25 21.47 16.30 -22.18
N LEU A 26 22.34 15.65 -21.40
CA LEU A 26 22.27 15.59 -19.94
C LEU A 26 23.57 16.08 -19.33
N ALA A 27 23.45 16.96 -18.34
CA ALA A 27 24.56 17.42 -17.49
C ALA A 27 24.08 17.53 -16.05
N ASP A 28 24.81 16.92 -15.11
CA ASP A 28 24.56 17.01 -13.67
C ASP A 28 23.10 16.74 -13.24
N GLY A 29 22.48 15.71 -13.83
CA GLY A 29 21.09 15.32 -13.55
C GLY A 29 20.04 16.26 -14.13
N ARG A 30 20.42 17.17 -15.04
CA ARG A 30 19.53 18.11 -15.72
C ARG A 30 19.55 17.90 -17.23
N ILE A 31 18.42 18.20 -17.87
CA ILE A 31 18.34 18.33 -19.32
C ILE A 31 18.97 19.67 -19.69
N GLU A 32 20.02 19.63 -20.52
CA GLU A 32 20.73 20.82 -20.99
C GLU A 32 20.19 21.28 -22.35
N SER A 33 19.88 20.34 -23.23
CA SER A 33 19.28 20.63 -24.54
C SER A 33 18.34 19.52 -25.02
N LEU A 34 17.42 19.88 -25.90
CA LEU A 34 16.50 18.98 -26.60
C LEU A 34 16.80 19.05 -28.10
N GLY A 35 16.87 17.90 -28.78
CA GLY A 35 17.07 17.83 -30.23
C GLY A 35 18.20 16.91 -30.65
N GLU A 36 18.79 17.21 -31.81
CA GLU A 36 19.88 16.44 -32.38
C GLU A 36 21.15 16.51 -31.53
N SER A 37 21.91 15.41 -31.58
CA SER A 37 23.17 15.20 -30.87
C SER A 37 24.15 16.37 -31.02
N HIS A 38 24.60 16.93 -29.90
CA HIS A 38 25.68 17.91 -29.89
C HIS A 38 26.99 17.26 -29.45
N GLY A 39 27.73 16.70 -30.41
CA GLY A 39 29.18 16.49 -30.28
C GLY A 39 29.66 15.51 -29.19
N HIS A 40 28.81 14.61 -28.70
CA HIS A 40 29.22 13.55 -27.78
C HIS A 40 29.68 12.30 -28.53
N GLY A 41 30.72 11.63 -28.02
CA GLY A 41 31.18 10.36 -28.59
C GLY A 41 30.17 9.23 -28.34
N GLU A 42 30.25 8.15 -29.14
CA GLU A 42 29.35 6.99 -29.01
C GLU A 42 29.31 6.40 -27.59
N ARG A 43 30.43 6.45 -26.86
CA ARG A 43 30.53 5.93 -25.48
C ARG A 43 29.71 6.72 -24.46
N ASP A 44 29.29 7.95 -24.78
CA ASP A 44 28.53 8.83 -23.89
C ASP A 44 27.05 8.95 -24.33
N THR A 45 26.65 8.20 -25.37
CA THR A 45 25.30 8.20 -25.92
C THR A 45 24.57 6.91 -25.53
N LEU A 46 23.37 7.07 -24.97
CA LEU A 46 22.40 6.00 -24.74
C LEU A 46 21.34 6.03 -25.84
N ASP A 47 21.36 5.05 -26.74
CA ASP A 47 20.27 4.84 -27.69
C ASP A 47 19.22 3.89 -27.10
N LEU A 48 17.99 4.38 -26.97
CA LEU A 48 16.84 3.62 -26.48
C LEU A 48 16.00 3.00 -27.63
N SER A 49 16.50 3.04 -28.87
CA SER A 49 16.04 2.22 -30.00
C SER A 49 14.51 2.06 -30.10
N GLY A 50 13.82 3.11 -30.54
CA GLY A 50 12.38 3.04 -30.77
C GLY A 50 11.50 3.30 -29.54
N ALA A 51 12.07 3.39 -28.35
CA ALA A 51 11.33 3.66 -27.12
C ALA A 51 10.83 5.12 -27.03
N TRP A 52 9.87 5.32 -26.13
CA TRP A 52 9.34 6.64 -25.78
C TRP A 52 9.87 7.07 -24.42
N ILE A 53 10.17 8.36 -24.29
CA ILE A 53 10.55 8.99 -23.03
C ILE A 53 9.47 9.98 -22.64
N LEU A 54 9.08 9.93 -21.37
CA LEU A 54 8.15 10.85 -20.74
C LEU A 54 8.85 11.46 -19.52
N PRO A 55 8.44 12.67 -19.06
CA PRO A 55 8.79 13.12 -17.73
C PRO A 55 8.40 12.06 -16.70
N GLY A 56 9.22 11.92 -15.64
CA GLY A 56 8.87 11.04 -14.53
C GLY A 56 7.50 11.40 -13.97
N LEU A 57 6.74 10.39 -13.55
CA LEU A 57 5.44 10.60 -12.93
C LEU A 57 5.62 11.38 -11.62
N ILE A 58 4.76 12.37 -11.39
CA ILE A 58 4.74 13.17 -10.17
C ILE A 58 3.41 12.90 -9.47
N ASP A 59 3.50 12.32 -8.28
CA ASP A 59 2.36 12.23 -7.37
C ASP A 59 2.40 13.44 -6.42
N ALA A 60 1.38 14.30 -6.51
CA ALA A 60 1.29 15.50 -5.70
C ALA A 60 0.79 15.23 -4.27
N HIS A 61 0.24 14.05 -4.00
CA HIS A 61 -0.32 13.70 -2.71
C HIS A 61 -0.23 12.20 -2.43
N ALA A 62 0.80 11.81 -1.69
CA ALA A 62 1.01 10.43 -1.27
C ALA A 62 1.31 10.32 0.23
N HIS A 63 0.81 9.26 0.85
CA HIS A 63 1.16 8.86 2.22
C HIS A 63 2.30 7.84 2.19
N LEU A 64 3.53 8.29 1.88
CA LEU A 64 4.67 7.40 1.63
C LEU A 64 4.95 6.42 2.77
N LEU A 65 4.90 6.87 4.03
CA LEU A 65 5.13 6.01 5.19
C LEU A 65 4.02 4.95 5.31
N MET A 66 2.77 5.35 5.14
CA MET A 66 1.63 4.42 5.22
C MET A 66 1.67 3.39 4.10
N GLY A 67 1.99 3.81 2.87
CA GLY A 67 2.16 2.90 1.73
C GLY A 67 3.34 1.94 1.91
N GLY A 68 4.47 2.42 2.42
CA GLY A 68 5.61 1.57 2.72
C GLY A 68 5.30 0.53 3.81
N LEU A 69 4.58 0.94 4.87
CA LEU A 69 4.13 0.02 5.93
C LEU A 69 3.09 -0.97 5.41
N SER A 70 2.14 -0.57 4.58
CA SER A 70 1.13 -1.50 4.04
C SER A 70 1.75 -2.61 3.19
N MET A 71 2.87 -2.34 2.50
CA MET A 71 3.60 -3.36 1.74
C MET A 71 4.30 -4.41 2.62
N GLN A 72 4.44 -4.16 3.93
CA GLN A 72 5.00 -5.12 4.89
C GLN A 72 3.93 -5.94 5.61
N ARG A 73 2.66 -5.52 5.53
CA ARG A 73 1.53 -6.20 6.17
C ARG A 73 1.15 -7.45 5.40
N LEU A 74 0.51 -8.39 6.10
CA LEU A 74 -0.18 -9.49 5.43
C LEU A 74 -1.29 -8.95 4.52
N ASP A 75 -1.25 -9.32 3.25
CA ASP A 75 -2.31 -9.01 2.28
C ASP A 75 -3.46 -10.04 2.39
N LEU A 76 -4.62 -9.55 2.79
CA LEU A 76 -5.87 -10.30 2.92
C LEU A 76 -6.83 -10.08 1.74
N SER A 77 -6.44 -9.34 0.70
CA SER A 77 -7.30 -9.06 -0.48
C SER A 77 -7.66 -10.31 -1.29
N SER A 78 -6.88 -11.38 -1.13
CA SER A 78 -7.17 -12.68 -1.73
C SER A 78 -8.13 -13.55 -0.90
N ALA A 79 -8.55 -13.10 0.29
CA ALA A 79 -9.44 -13.85 1.16
C ALA A 79 -10.90 -13.70 0.71
N THR A 80 -11.39 -14.67 -0.07
CA THR A 80 -12.77 -14.65 -0.58
C THR A 80 -13.77 -15.34 0.33
N CYS A 81 -13.29 -16.06 1.34
CA CYS A 81 -14.10 -16.69 2.37
C CYS A 81 -13.34 -16.79 3.69
N ARG A 82 -14.00 -17.36 4.71
CA ARG A 82 -13.43 -17.54 6.05
C ARG A 82 -12.19 -18.43 6.03
N GLU A 83 -12.23 -19.52 5.27
CA GLU A 83 -11.15 -20.50 5.18
C GLU A 83 -9.89 -19.89 4.55
N ASP A 84 -10.04 -19.04 3.54
CA ASP A 84 -8.90 -18.30 2.98
C ASP A 84 -8.27 -17.37 4.01
N PHE A 85 -9.10 -16.63 4.73
CA PHE A 85 -8.65 -15.70 5.76
C PHE A 85 -7.86 -16.41 6.85
N ASP A 86 -8.41 -17.50 7.41
CA ASP A 86 -7.76 -18.29 8.46
C ASP A 86 -6.41 -18.86 7.97
N ARG A 87 -6.38 -19.40 6.75
CA ARG A 87 -5.15 -19.93 6.12
C ARG A 87 -4.06 -18.87 5.95
N LEU A 88 -4.43 -17.66 5.52
CA LEU A 88 -3.49 -16.55 5.34
C LEU A 88 -2.92 -16.09 6.69
N ILE A 89 -3.77 -15.97 7.71
CA ILE A 89 -3.36 -15.61 9.07
C ILE A 89 -2.42 -16.65 9.65
N GLU A 90 -2.78 -17.93 9.59
CA GLU A 90 -1.96 -19.03 10.11
C GLU A 90 -0.59 -19.07 9.43
N SER A 91 -0.57 -19.03 8.10
CA SER A 91 0.66 -19.06 7.31
C SER A 91 1.57 -17.88 7.64
N HIS A 92 1.01 -16.68 7.81
CA HIS A 92 1.80 -15.50 8.14
C HIS A 92 2.31 -15.55 9.59
N ALA A 93 1.46 -15.95 10.54
CA ALA A 93 1.82 -16.06 11.95
C ALA A 93 2.98 -17.02 12.20
N ALA A 94 3.09 -18.10 11.41
CA ALA A 94 4.19 -19.08 11.50
C ALA A 94 5.58 -18.50 11.17
N HIS A 95 5.65 -17.37 10.46
CA HIS A 95 6.89 -16.71 10.09
C HIS A 95 7.25 -15.51 11.00
N LEU A 96 6.38 -15.15 11.94
CA LEU A 96 6.59 -14.04 12.85
C LEU A 96 7.36 -14.46 14.11
N ALA A 97 8.23 -13.58 14.59
CA ALA A 97 8.88 -13.74 15.89
C ALA A 97 7.83 -13.82 17.02
N PRO A 98 8.09 -14.51 18.16
CA PRO A 98 7.11 -14.72 19.23
C PRO A 98 6.39 -13.45 19.74
N ASP A 99 7.08 -12.31 19.80
CA ASP A 99 6.50 -11.05 20.33
C ASP A 99 6.02 -10.07 19.24
N ALA A 100 6.21 -10.40 17.96
CA ALA A 100 5.83 -9.51 16.86
C ALA A 100 4.31 -9.32 16.77
N TRP A 101 3.84 -8.15 16.34
CA TRP A 101 2.43 -7.98 15.99
C TRP A 101 2.15 -8.65 14.64
N LEU A 102 0.93 -9.15 14.47
CA LEU A 102 0.42 -9.48 13.14
C LEU A 102 -0.35 -8.28 12.63
N GLU A 103 0.24 -7.57 11.67
CA GLU A 103 -0.42 -6.50 10.95
C GLU A 103 -0.87 -7.00 9.58
N ALA A 104 -2.16 -6.85 9.29
CA ALA A 104 -2.75 -7.24 8.02
C ALA A 104 -3.57 -6.10 7.41
N PHE A 105 -3.81 -6.17 6.10
CA PHE A 105 -4.57 -5.19 5.34
C PHE A 105 -5.32 -5.87 4.19
N GLY A 106 -6.43 -5.28 3.75
CA GLY A 106 -7.03 -5.57 2.45
C GLY A 106 -8.21 -6.53 2.47
N TRP A 107 -8.67 -6.98 3.64
CA TRP A 107 -9.88 -7.81 3.69
C TRP A 107 -11.11 -7.01 3.24
N ASP A 108 -12.09 -7.71 2.66
CA ASP A 108 -13.34 -7.11 2.18
C ASP A 108 -14.49 -8.11 2.32
N GLU A 109 -15.39 -7.82 3.26
CA GLU A 109 -16.53 -8.67 3.59
C GLU A 109 -17.63 -8.73 2.52
N GLN A 110 -17.53 -7.90 1.47
CA GLN A 110 -18.44 -7.95 0.32
C GLN A 110 -18.45 -9.32 -0.36
N HIS A 111 -17.37 -10.09 -0.23
CA HIS A 111 -17.22 -11.43 -0.79
C HIS A 111 -17.74 -12.54 0.14
N TRP A 112 -18.19 -12.22 1.38
CA TRP A 112 -18.46 -13.20 2.44
C TRP A 112 -19.96 -13.39 2.72
N ASP A 113 -20.81 -13.19 1.71
CA ASP A 113 -22.27 -13.37 1.79
C ASP A 113 -22.94 -12.60 2.95
N GLY A 114 -22.43 -11.40 3.26
CA GLY A 114 -22.94 -10.55 4.34
C GLY A 114 -22.43 -10.92 5.74
N THR A 115 -21.54 -11.91 5.85
CA THR A 115 -20.88 -12.27 7.11
C THR A 115 -19.90 -11.17 7.50
N ARG A 116 -20.09 -10.58 8.68
CA ARG A 116 -19.11 -9.67 9.27
C ARG A 116 -18.04 -10.44 10.04
N PRO A 117 -16.77 -10.02 9.97
CA PRO A 117 -15.74 -10.64 10.78
C PRO A 117 -15.87 -10.26 12.25
N ASP A 118 -15.39 -11.14 13.11
CA ASP A 118 -15.33 -10.98 14.57
C ASP A 118 -14.04 -11.62 15.12
N LEU A 119 -13.90 -11.64 16.45
CA LEU A 119 -12.78 -12.25 17.16
C LEU A 119 -12.47 -13.69 16.70
N ALA A 120 -13.47 -14.46 16.23
CA ALA A 120 -13.23 -15.83 15.80
C ALA A 120 -12.32 -15.90 14.57
N TRP A 121 -12.33 -14.89 13.69
CA TRP A 121 -11.50 -14.81 12.48
C TRP A 121 -10.01 -14.64 12.77
N LEU A 122 -9.65 -14.26 14.00
CA LEU A 122 -8.26 -14.03 14.39
C LEU A 122 -7.70 -15.14 15.29
N ARG A 123 -8.46 -16.22 15.53
CA ARG A 123 -8.02 -17.32 16.41
C ARG A 123 -6.75 -18.02 15.93
N ALA A 124 -6.55 -18.12 14.61
CA ALA A 124 -5.38 -18.74 14.02
C ALA A 124 -4.06 -18.00 14.36
N ALA A 125 -4.14 -16.74 14.80
CA ALA A 125 -2.97 -15.98 15.25
C ALA A 125 -2.54 -16.30 16.71
N GLY A 126 -3.32 -17.10 17.45
CA GLY A 126 -3.06 -17.39 18.86
C GLY A 126 -3.15 -16.16 19.75
N ASP A 127 -2.27 -16.07 20.76
CA ASP A 127 -2.25 -14.98 21.75
C ASP A 127 -1.52 -13.71 21.24
N ARG A 128 -1.03 -13.74 20.00
CA ARG A 128 -0.35 -12.60 19.38
C ARG A 128 -1.31 -11.42 19.23
N LYS A 129 -0.80 -10.19 19.33
CA LYS A 129 -1.60 -8.99 19.02
C LYS A 129 -1.84 -8.91 17.51
N VAL A 130 -3.10 -8.73 17.12
CA VAL A 130 -3.48 -8.65 15.70
C VAL A 130 -4.28 -7.40 15.41
N VAL A 131 -3.92 -6.72 14.33
CA VAL A 131 -4.73 -5.69 13.68
C VAL A 131 -4.82 -5.99 12.19
N ALA A 132 -6.04 -6.15 11.69
CA ALA A 132 -6.34 -6.39 10.28
C ALA A 132 -7.21 -5.27 9.73
N TRP A 133 -6.65 -4.44 8.87
CA TRP A 133 -7.34 -3.31 8.25
C TRP A 133 -8.16 -3.73 7.04
N ARG A 134 -9.37 -3.17 6.91
CA ARG A 134 -10.20 -3.33 5.71
C ARG A 134 -9.52 -2.66 4.50
N CYS A 135 -9.85 -3.14 3.29
CA CYS A 135 -9.39 -2.58 2.02
C CYS A 135 -9.55 -1.05 1.87
N ASP A 136 -10.54 -0.45 2.51
CA ASP A 136 -10.83 1.00 2.46
C ASP A 136 -10.32 1.79 3.68
N GLN A 137 -9.72 1.11 4.67
CA GLN A 137 -9.25 1.69 5.93
C GLN A 137 -10.33 2.36 6.81
N HIS A 138 -11.61 2.08 6.56
CA HIS A 138 -12.73 2.54 7.40
C HIS A 138 -13.07 1.55 8.51
N ALA A 139 -12.44 0.37 8.52
CA ALA A 139 -12.60 -0.60 9.59
C ALA A 139 -11.29 -1.32 9.92
N ALA A 140 -11.16 -1.73 11.18
CA ALA A 140 -10.10 -2.60 11.66
C ALA A 140 -10.72 -3.75 12.46
N LEU A 141 -10.26 -4.97 12.19
CA LEU A 141 -10.54 -6.13 13.02
C LEU A 141 -9.33 -6.38 13.93
N VAL A 142 -9.58 -6.40 15.23
CA VAL A 142 -8.57 -6.65 16.26
C VAL A 142 -8.96 -7.83 17.12
N ASN A 143 -7.98 -8.55 17.67
CA ASN A 143 -8.25 -9.67 18.57
C ASN A 143 -8.33 -9.23 20.04
N GLN A 144 -8.64 -10.17 20.93
CA GLN A 144 -8.79 -9.87 22.36
C GLN A 144 -7.53 -9.26 22.97
N ALA A 145 -6.35 -9.73 22.58
CA ALA A 145 -5.07 -9.23 23.08
C ALA A 145 -4.83 -7.74 22.77
N VAL A 146 -5.45 -7.20 21.72
CA VAL A 146 -5.44 -5.76 21.41
C VAL A 146 -6.57 -5.05 22.14
N LEU A 147 -7.79 -5.61 22.16
CA LEU A 147 -8.90 -5.01 22.92
C LEU A 147 -8.55 -4.78 24.40
N ASP A 148 -7.79 -5.67 25.01
CA ASP A 148 -7.35 -5.55 26.42
C ASP A 148 -6.42 -4.36 26.67
N LEU A 149 -5.84 -3.76 25.62
CA LEU A 149 -4.99 -2.57 25.68
C LEU A 149 -5.76 -1.26 25.51
N LEU A 150 -7.02 -1.32 25.08
CA LEU A 150 -7.81 -0.18 24.63
C LEU A 150 -8.87 0.22 25.66
N ASP A 151 -9.17 1.53 25.73
CA ASP A 151 -10.35 2.01 26.45
C ASP A 151 -11.60 1.86 25.57
N ILE A 152 -12.17 0.66 25.57
CA ILE A 152 -13.33 0.28 24.73
C ILE A 152 -14.68 0.47 25.43
N ARG A 153 -14.73 1.26 26.51
CA ARG A 153 -15.98 1.46 27.26
C ARG A 153 -17.04 2.18 26.43
N ASN A 154 -16.61 3.15 25.64
CA ASN A 154 -17.48 3.99 24.83
C ASN A 154 -16.94 4.09 23.41
N ASP A 155 -17.86 4.31 22.47
CA ASP A 155 -17.49 4.68 21.12
C ASP A 155 -16.77 6.04 21.10
N ILE A 156 -15.84 6.20 20.17
CA ILE A 156 -15.24 7.50 19.87
C ILE A 156 -16.19 8.27 18.95
N ALA A 157 -16.33 9.58 19.16
CA ALA A 157 -17.16 10.41 18.30
C ALA A 157 -16.77 10.26 16.82
N GLY A 158 -17.74 9.90 15.97
CA GLY A 158 -17.49 9.57 14.56
C GLY A 158 -16.97 8.15 14.32
N GLY A 159 -17.07 7.25 15.30
CA GLY A 159 -16.69 5.85 15.21
C GLY A 159 -17.62 4.93 15.99
N THR A 160 -17.45 3.63 15.79
CA THR A 160 -18.28 2.62 16.43
C THR A 160 -17.44 1.41 16.81
N ILE A 161 -17.60 0.94 18.04
CA ILE A 161 -17.10 -0.37 18.48
C ILE A 161 -18.25 -1.35 18.25
N VAL A 162 -18.12 -2.27 17.31
CA VAL A 162 -19.17 -3.25 17.04
C VAL A 162 -19.28 -4.20 18.22
N ARG A 163 -20.51 -4.42 18.69
CA ARG A 163 -20.82 -5.27 19.84
C ARG A 163 -21.79 -6.36 19.46
N ASP A 164 -21.68 -7.50 20.12
CA ASP A 164 -22.61 -8.61 20.00
C ASP A 164 -23.94 -8.35 20.73
N ALA A 165 -24.84 -9.33 20.71
CA ALA A 165 -26.14 -9.26 21.38
C ALA A 165 -26.06 -9.12 22.91
N HIS A 166 -24.89 -9.39 23.51
CA HIS A 166 -24.63 -9.27 24.95
C HIS A 166 -23.89 -7.97 25.30
N GLY A 167 -23.57 -7.13 24.31
CA GLY A 167 -22.83 -5.88 24.47
C GLY A 167 -21.30 -6.05 24.51
N ALA A 168 -20.79 -7.26 24.28
CA ALA A 168 -19.36 -7.50 24.24
C ALA A 168 -18.77 -7.05 22.88
N PRO A 169 -17.60 -6.37 22.86
CA PRO A 169 -16.93 -5.98 21.63
C PRO A 169 -16.60 -7.20 20.75
N THR A 170 -16.92 -7.14 19.46
CA THR A 170 -16.63 -8.23 18.51
C THR A 170 -15.22 -8.17 17.94
N GLY A 171 -14.43 -7.16 18.32
CA GLY A 171 -13.13 -6.87 17.71
C GLY A 171 -13.21 -6.03 16.44
N LEU A 172 -14.40 -5.80 15.87
CA LEU A 172 -14.58 -4.94 14.70
C LEU A 172 -14.78 -3.47 15.14
N LEU A 173 -13.85 -2.61 14.74
CA LEU A 173 -13.82 -1.18 15.02
C LEU A 173 -14.09 -0.43 13.70
N LEU A 174 -14.96 0.58 13.74
CA LEU A 174 -15.34 1.37 12.57
C LEU A 174 -14.93 2.84 12.73
N GLU A 175 -14.52 3.44 11.62
CA GLU A 175 -14.23 4.87 11.46
C GLU A 175 -13.24 5.38 12.53
N GLN A 176 -13.60 6.41 13.29
CA GLN A 176 -12.72 6.98 14.32
C GLN A 176 -12.32 5.99 15.42
N SER A 177 -13.14 4.98 15.70
CA SER A 177 -12.80 3.92 16.65
C SER A 177 -11.71 3.00 16.11
N ALA A 178 -11.58 2.86 14.79
CA ALA A 178 -10.51 2.08 14.16
C ALA A 178 -9.17 2.83 14.16
N TRP A 179 -9.15 4.16 14.22
CA TRP A 179 -7.91 4.95 14.12
C TRP A 179 -7.31 5.37 15.47
N LYS A 180 -7.89 4.93 16.58
CA LYS A 180 -7.41 5.20 17.95
C LYS A 180 -7.09 3.90 18.72
N ILE A 181 -6.54 2.93 18.00
CA ILE A 181 -5.93 1.70 18.52
C ILE A 181 -4.53 1.95 19.06
#